data_AF-A0A7X4Z9B9-F1
#
_entry.id   AF-A0A7X4Z9B9-F1
#
_cell.length_a   1.000
_cell.length_b   1.000
_cell.length_c   1.000
_cell.angle_alpha   90.00
_cell.angle_beta   90.00
_cell.angle_gamma   90.00
#
_symmetry.space_group_name_H-M   'P 1'
#
loop_
_entity.id
_entity.type
_entity.pdbx_description
1 polymer ?
#
loop_
_entity_poly.entity_id
_entity_poly.type
_entity_poly.pdbx_seq_one_letter_code
_entity_poly.pdbx_strand_id
1 'polypeptide(L)' 'METNGGFYITQIKQLQDRIFERLLLENGIEISGGQGRILFILWKTDNLMISEISEKTSLAKIQYPL' A
#
# COMPACT_ATOMS: atom_id res chain seq x y z
N MET A 1 28.81 -11.03 9.10
CA MET A 1 28.41 -9.64 8.80
C MET A 1 26.93 -9.52 9.11
N GLU A 2 26.54 -8.73 10.10
CA GLU A 2 25.14 -8.38 10.28
C GLU A 2 24.74 -7.40 9.17
N THR A 3 23.74 -7.75 8.38
CA THR A 3 23.26 -6.89 7.29
C THR A 3 22.15 -5.99 7.80
N ASN A 4 22.43 -4.70 7.97
CA ASN A 4 21.45 -3.66 8.34
C ASN A 4 20.43 -3.33 7.22
N GLY A 5 20.46 -4.05 6.10
CA GLY A 5 19.60 -3.79 4.94
C GLY A 5 18.11 -3.81 5.29
N GLY A 6 17.64 -4.83 6.03
CA GLY A 6 16.24 -4.90 6.46
C GLY A 6 15.84 -3.75 7.38
N PHE A 7 16.75 -3.33 8.27
CA PHE A 7 16.55 -2.19 9.15
C PHE A 7 16.40 -0.88 8.37
N TYR A 8 17.31 -0.59 7.44
CA TYR A 8 17.24 0.61 6.61
C TYR A 8 16.03 0.62 5.67
N ILE A 9 15.67 -0.52 5.07
CA ILE A 9 14.45 -0.65 4.27
C ILE A 9 13.22 -0.28 5.11
N THR A 10 13.18 -0.72 6.37
CA THR A 10 12.08 -0.40 7.28
C THR A 10 12.02 1.10 7.59
N GLN A 11 13.17 1.72 7.88
CA GLN A 11 13.26 3.16 8.12
C GLN A 11 12.81 3.99 6.90
N ILE A 12 13.22 3.57 5.70
CA ILE A 12 12.81 4.22 4.45
C ILE A 12 11.29 4.15 4.29
N LYS A 13 10.68 2.97 4.47
CA LYS A 13 9.22 2.79 4.37
C LYS A 13 8.47 3.69 5.36
N GLN A 14 8.87 3.70 6.63
CA GLN A 14 8.23 4.52 7.66
C GLN A 14 8.33 6.02 7.35
N LEU A 15 9.49 6.48 6.84
CA LEU A 15 9.66 7.88 6.46
C LEU A 15 8.79 8.24 5.25
N GLN A 16 8.77 7.37 4.23
CA GLN A 16 7.96 7.55 3.03
C GLN A 16 6.47 7.61 3.37
N ASP A 17 5.97 6.71 4.21
CA ASP A 17 4.57 6.66 4.62
C ASP A 17 4.15 7.98 5.30
N ARG A 18 4.96 8.49 6.24
CA ARG A 18 4.69 9.78 6.91
C ARG A 18 4.68 10.97 5.95
N ILE A 19 5.61 11.02 5.00
CA ILE A 19 5.66 12.10 4.00
C ILE A 19 4.41 12.05 3.12
N PHE A 20 4.02 10.85 2.68
CA PHE A 20 2.88 10.68 1.81
C PHE A 20 1.55 11.01 2.50
N GLU A 21 1.35 10.54 3.74
CA GLU A 21 0.17 10.89 4.55
C GLU A 21 0.04 12.40 4.74
N ARG A 22 1.16 13.09 5.02
CA ARG A 22 1.16 14.55 5.13
C ARG A 22 0.73 15.23 3.83
N LEU A 23 1.26 14.80 2.69
CA LEU A 23 0.90 15.35 1.38
C LEU A 23 -0.58 15.15 1.06
N LEU A 24 -1.13 13.98 1.37
CA LEU A 24 -2.56 13.71 1.18
C LEU A 24 -3.42 14.62 2.05
N LEU A 25 -3.09 14.75 3.33
CA LEU A 25 -3.81 15.60 4.28
C LEU A 25 -3.78 17.07 3.85
N GLU A 26 -2.63 17.58 3.40
CA GLU A 26 -2.48 18.95 2.90
C GLU A 26 -3.34 19.23 1.66
N ASN A 27 -3.69 18.19 0.89
CA ASN A 27 -4.60 18.27 -0.26
C ASN A 27 -6.07 17.94 0.09
N GLY A 28 -6.39 17.76 1.39
CA GLY A 28 -7.74 17.40 1.83
C GLY A 28 -8.17 15.98 1.45
N ILE A 29 -7.21 15.08 1.21
CA ILE A 29 -7.46 13.69 0.81
C ILE A 29 -7.32 12.79 2.04
N GLU A 30 -8.43 12.30 2.56
CA GLU A 30 -8.46 11.38 3.71
C GLU A 30 -8.52 9.92 3.24
N ILE A 31 -7.37 9.38 2.84
CA ILE A 31 -7.23 7.96 2.51
C ILE A 31 -6.07 7.34 3.29
N SER A 32 -6.26 6.11 3.76
CA SER A 32 -5.18 5.28 4.30
C SER A 32 -4.24 4.79 3.19
N GLY A 33 -3.01 4.39 3.55
CA GLY A 33 -2.07 3.79 2.60
C GLY A 33 -2.61 2.54 1.89
N GLY A 34 -3.49 1.78 2.55
CA GLY A 34 -4.18 0.64 1.93
C GLY A 34 -5.18 1.08 0.86
N GLN A 35 -6.02 2.07 1.15
CA GLN A 35 -6.96 2.65 0.18
C GLN A 35 -6.23 3.29 -1.01
N GLY A 36 -5.09 3.95 -0.77
CA GLY A 36 -4.25 4.50 -1.85
C GLY A 36 -3.70 3.44 -2.82
N ARG A 37 -3.31 2.27 -2.31
CA ARG A 37 -2.87 1.15 -3.17
C ARG A 37 -4.00 0.58 -4.03
N ILE A 38 -5.21 0.48 -3.46
CA ILE A 38 -6.40 0.07 -4.20
C ILE A 38 -6.70 1.07 -5.32
N LEU A 39 -6.74 2.36 -4.99
CA LEU A 39 -7.01 3.43 -5.95
C LEU A 39 -5.97 3.46 -7.08
N PHE A 40 -4.70 3.26 -6.76
CA PHE A 40 -3.63 3.21 -7.77
C PHE A 40 -3.85 2.09 -8.80
N ILE A 41 -4.33 0.93 -8.38
CA ILE A 41 -4.57 -0.20 -9.27
C ILE A 41 -5.79 0.06 -10.15
N LEU A 42 -6.86 0.58 -9.57
CA LEU A 42 -8.07 0.97 -10.31
C LEU A 42 -7.78 2.08 -11.34
N TRP A 43 -6.88 3.01 -11.03
CA TRP A 43 -6.44 4.04 -11.98
C TRP A 43 -5.75 3.45 -13.22
N LYS A 44 -5.06 2.31 -13.08
CA LYS A 44 -4.32 1.66 -14.18
C LYS A 44 -5.20 0.71 -14.98
N THR A 45 -6.23 0.14 -14.37
CA THR A 45 -7.07 -0.87 -15.00
C THR A 45 -8.48 -0.81 -14.40
N ASP A 46 -9.46 -0.51 -15.24
CA ASP A 46 -10.88 -0.54 -14.89
C ASP A 46 -11.43 -1.97 -14.82
N ASN A 47 -12.61 -2.12 -14.21
CA ASN A 47 -13.41 -3.36 -14.21
C ASN A 47 -12.71 -4.59 -13.61
N LEU A 48 -11.79 -4.39 -12.65
CA LEU A 48 -11.18 -5.48 -11.91
C LEU A 48 -12.15 -6.09 -10.89
N MET A 49 -12.15 -7.42 -10.80
CA MET A 49 -12.80 -8.14 -9.72
C MET A 49 -12.08 -7.89 -8.40
N ILE A 50 -12.81 -8.01 -7.28
CA ILE A 50 -12.25 -7.86 -5.93
C ILE A 50 -11.08 -8.83 -5.69
N SER A 51 -11.15 -10.05 -6.23
CA SER A 51 -10.07 -11.04 -6.17
C SER A 51 -8.79 -10.55 -6.85
N GLU A 52 -8.91 -9.91 -8.01
CA GLU A 52 -7.78 -9.36 -8.76
C GLU A 52 -7.18 -8.14 -8.06
N ILE A 53 -8.02 -7.29 -7.44
CA ILE A 53 -7.55 -6.16 -6.62
C ILE A 53 -6.78 -6.68 -5.39
N SER A 54 -7.29 -7.71 -4.71
CA SER A 54 -6.63 -8.32 -3.55
C SER A 54 -5.26 -8.91 -3.93
N GLU A 55 -5.18 -9.64 -5.04
CA GLU A 55 -3.91 -10.18 -5.55
C GLU A 55 -2.90 -9.06 -5.88
N LYS A 56 -3.34 -8.02 -6.58
CA LYS A 56 -2.45 -6.95 -7.07
C LYS A 56 -2.03 -5.97 -5.97
N THR A 57 -2.83 -5.75 -4.93
CA THR A 57 -2.53 -4.76 -3.87
C THR A 57 -1.63 -5.30 -2.75
N SER A 58 -1.38 -6.61 -2.71
CA SER A 58 -0.66 -7.28 -1.61
C SER A 58 -1.27 -6.99 -0.21
N LEU A 59 -2.51 -6.51 -0.15
CA LEU A 59 -3.28 -6.26 1.06
C LEU A 59 -3.89 -7.57 1.55
N ALA A 60 -3.03 -8.49 2.01
CA ALA A 60 -3.34 -9.82 2.55
C ALA A 60 -4.15 -10.78 1.64
N LYS A 61 -3.70 -12.03 1.58
CA LYS A 61 -4.50 -13.14 1.05
C LYS A 61 -5.69 -13.37 1.99
N ILE A 62 -6.91 -13.30 1.47
CA ILE A 62 -8.05 -13.96 2.11
C ILE A 62 -7.82 -15.47 1.94
N GLN A 63 -7.12 -16.07 2.90
CA GLN A 63 -6.97 -17.51 2.96
C GLN A 63 -8.25 -18.08 3.55
N TYR A 64 -9.20 -18.47 2.70
CA TYR A 64 -10.27 -19.35 3.17
C TYR A 64 -9.62 -20.66 3.64
N PRO A 65 -9.85 -21.10 4.89
CA PRO A 65 -9.42 -22.42 5.31
C PRO A 65 -10.30 -23.45 4.59
N LEU A 66 -9.66 -24.34 3.82
CA LEU A 66 -10.24 -25.63 3.42
C LEU A 66 -10.03 -26.63 4.56
#